data_AF-A0AAE4BXW1-F1
#
_entry.id   AF-A0AAE4BXW1-F1
#
_cell.length_a   1.000
_cell.length_b   1.000
_cell.length_c   1.000
_cell.angle_alpha   90.00
_cell.angle_beta   90.00
_cell.angle_gamma   90.00
#
_symmetry.space_group_name_H-M   'P 1'
#
loop_
_entity.id
_entity.type
_entity.pdbx_description
1 polymer ?
#
loop_
_entity_poly.entity_id
_entity_poly.type
_entity_poly.pdbx_seq_one_letter_code
_entity_poly.pdbx_strand_id
1 'polypeptide(L)'
;MAASSSFERAQRLPGNFAWIAVAVDAALFALGMAAQLLPFSPHGEQMRGVYAQPGVWVPLLSRAVSVWLLAATLAWCHARQALDERGAVRTAQLRGAGSRFGAVFLAARLVNMLALTPLFYQAQLLFMPGGPLHERVGTYGLRPVMGVSMLVQSAIQMLVLVASVWLAARFALRERGTAPVDASPGAADDGAGIAPPRRAVALVAAATLVSLQLWIGHAASGWVDTSRDSDLVPLLLGWFAVPLLVFALAFWGGWLGAAPGPAQARPFRAVAAAVSAFVLLQLACAALALGGLLWVASASFSGTSSDGRLVALAVLLSAVYLVLLVLAMRALTRRFYRRYL
;
A
#
# COMPACT_ATOMS: atom_id res chain seq x y z
N MET A 1 -13.91 -12.12 36.85
CA MET A 1 -13.70 -12.81 35.54
C MET A 1 -14.14 -11.99 34.31
N ALA A 2 -14.95 -10.93 34.40
CA ALA A 2 -15.34 -10.13 33.22
C ALA A 2 -14.30 -9.07 32.75
N ALA A 3 -13.34 -8.70 33.61
CA ALA A 3 -12.30 -7.72 33.28
C ALA A 3 -11.20 -8.27 32.35
N SER A 4 -10.92 -9.57 32.41
CA SER A 4 -9.94 -10.22 31.53
C SER A 4 -10.42 -10.28 30.08
N SER A 5 -11.71 -10.59 29.86
CA SER A 5 -12.29 -10.69 28.52
C SER A 5 -12.50 -9.34 27.82
N SER A 6 -12.73 -8.27 28.58
CA SER A 6 -12.85 -6.91 28.04
C SER A 6 -11.49 -6.33 27.64
N PHE A 7 -10.46 -6.59 28.45
CA PHE A 7 -9.07 -6.21 28.17
C PHE A 7 -8.50 -6.95 26.96
N GLU A 8 -8.70 -8.27 26.88
CA GLU A 8 -8.29 -9.07 25.72
C GLU A 8 -8.97 -8.61 24.43
N ARG A 9 -10.26 -8.25 24.50
CA ARG A 9 -11.01 -7.68 23.37
C ARG A 9 -10.44 -6.34 22.91
N ALA A 10 -10.01 -5.48 23.84
CA ALA A 10 -9.37 -4.21 23.52
C ALA A 10 -8.01 -4.43 22.82
N GLN A 11 -7.23 -5.41 23.29
CA GLN A 11 -5.93 -5.74 22.68
C GLN A 11 -6.06 -6.35 21.27
N ARG A 12 -7.12 -7.11 21.00
CA ARG A 12 -7.41 -7.67 19.66
C ARG A 12 -7.97 -6.64 18.66
N LEU A 13 -8.37 -5.45 19.12
CA LEU A 13 -9.01 -4.43 18.30
C LEU A 13 -8.21 -4.05 17.02
N PRO A 14 -6.88 -3.83 17.07
CA PRO A 14 -6.11 -3.51 15.87
C PRO A 14 -6.08 -4.65 14.85
N GLY A 15 -5.99 -5.90 15.31
CA GLY A 15 -6.09 -7.07 14.44
C GLY A 15 -7.47 -7.19 13.80
N ASN A 16 -8.53 -6.95 14.58
CA ASN A 16 -9.90 -7.00 14.07
C ASN A 16 -10.14 -5.95 12.98
N PHE A 17 -9.65 -4.71 13.15
CA PHE A 17 -9.78 -3.66 12.14
C PHE A 17 -9.06 -4.03 10.84
N ALA A 18 -7.84 -4.56 10.95
CA ALA A 18 -7.07 -5.03 9.79
C ALA A 18 -7.80 -6.14 9.02
N TRP A 19 -8.32 -7.15 9.75
CA TRP A 19 -9.07 -8.25 9.15
C TRP A 19 -10.39 -7.80 8.51
N ILE A 20 -11.13 -6.88 9.14
CA ILE A 20 -12.37 -6.34 8.57
C ILE A 20 -12.07 -5.59 7.27
N ALA A 21 -11.00 -4.77 7.23
CA ALA A 21 -10.62 -4.06 6.02
C ALA A 21 -10.33 -5.03 4.86
N VAL A 22 -9.52 -6.07 5.13
CA VAL A 22 -9.19 -7.12 4.14
C VAL A 22 -10.45 -7.87 3.71
N ALA A 23 -11.31 -8.27 4.64
CA ALA A 23 -12.52 -9.03 4.35
C ALA A 23 -13.50 -8.24 3.47
N VAL A 24 -13.69 -6.94 3.75
CA VAL A 24 -14.54 -6.06 2.93
C VAL A 24 -13.97 -5.93 1.53
N ASP A 25 -12.68 -5.62 1.39
CA ASP A 25 -12.07 -5.45 0.06
C ASP A 25 -12.01 -6.75 -0.73
N ALA A 26 -11.74 -7.89 -0.08
CA ALA A 26 -11.73 -9.20 -0.71
C ALA A 26 -13.14 -9.61 -1.17
N ALA A 27 -14.17 -9.35 -0.34
CA ALA A 27 -15.55 -9.62 -0.70
C ALA A 27 -16.00 -8.76 -1.90
N LEU A 28 -15.69 -7.46 -1.90
CA LEU A 28 -16.00 -6.57 -3.02
C LEU A 28 -15.25 -6.96 -4.30
N PHE A 29 -13.98 -7.36 -4.18
CA PHE A 29 -13.20 -7.88 -5.31
C PHE A 29 -13.81 -9.16 -5.88
N ALA A 30 -14.12 -10.14 -5.03
CA ALA A 30 -14.73 -11.40 -5.45
C ALA A 30 -16.11 -11.18 -6.09
N LEU A 31 -16.94 -10.30 -5.51
CA LEU A 31 -18.24 -9.93 -6.05
C LEU A 31 -18.09 -9.26 -7.43
N GLY A 32 -17.14 -8.33 -7.57
CA GLY A 32 -16.85 -7.66 -8.83
C GLY A 32 -16.36 -8.63 -9.91
N MET A 33 -15.45 -9.54 -9.57
CA MET A 33 -14.97 -10.58 -10.48
C MET A 33 -16.09 -11.53 -10.88
N ALA A 34 -16.91 -12.00 -9.92
CA ALA A 34 -18.04 -12.88 -10.22
C ALA A 34 -19.05 -12.20 -11.15
N ALA A 35 -19.40 -10.93 -10.88
CA ALA A 35 -20.31 -10.17 -11.72
C ALA A 35 -19.82 -10.05 -13.18
N GLN A 36 -18.51 -9.88 -13.39
CA GLN A 36 -17.91 -9.79 -14.73
C GLN A 36 -17.82 -11.13 -15.45
N LEU A 37 -17.57 -12.22 -14.71
CA LEU A 37 -17.31 -13.56 -15.26
C LEU A 37 -18.58 -14.42 -15.41
N LEU A 38 -19.73 -13.95 -14.95
CA LEU A 38 -21.01 -14.67 -15.06
C LEU A 38 -21.36 -14.97 -16.53
N PRO A 39 -21.97 -16.13 -16.83
CA PRO A 39 -22.32 -16.52 -18.22
C PRO A 39 -23.26 -15.54 -18.91
N PHE A 40 -24.08 -14.83 -18.13
CA PHE A 40 -25.06 -13.87 -18.62
C PHE A 40 -24.49 -12.46 -18.80
N SER A 41 -23.22 -12.21 -18.47
CA SER A 41 -22.60 -10.91 -18.68
C SER A 41 -22.28 -10.71 -20.17
N PRO A 42 -22.57 -9.52 -20.74
CA PRO A 42 -22.16 -9.22 -22.10
C PRO A 42 -20.63 -9.28 -22.17
N HIS A 43 -20.09 -10.11 -23.07
CA HIS A 43 -18.65 -10.41 -23.22
C HIS A 43 -18.03 -11.35 -22.16
N GLY A 44 -18.84 -12.05 -21.35
CA GLY A 44 -18.33 -12.94 -20.28
C GLY A 44 -17.41 -14.07 -20.76
N GLU A 45 -17.64 -14.63 -21.96
CA GLU A 45 -16.75 -15.61 -22.58
C GLU A 45 -15.38 -15.03 -22.94
N GLN A 46 -15.38 -13.85 -23.57
CA GLN A 46 -14.16 -13.15 -23.94
C GLN A 46 -13.37 -12.70 -22.68
N MET A 47 -14.07 -12.21 -21.66
CA MET A 47 -13.46 -11.83 -20.38
C MET A 47 -12.84 -13.02 -19.66
N ARG A 48 -13.49 -14.20 -19.66
CA ARG A 48 -12.90 -15.43 -19.11
C ARG A 48 -11.57 -15.79 -19.79
N GLY A 49 -11.51 -15.67 -21.12
CA GLY A 49 -10.27 -15.89 -21.87
C GLY A 49 -9.16 -14.90 -21.50
N VAL A 50 -9.50 -13.61 -21.37
CA VAL A 50 -8.53 -12.55 -21.01
C VAL A 50 -8.04 -12.70 -19.56
N TYR A 51 -8.93 -12.94 -18.60
CA TYR A 51 -8.54 -13.13 -17.20
C TYR A 51 -7.81 -14.44 -16.93
N ALA A 52 -7.87 -15.43 -17.84
CA ALA A 52 -7.04 -16.62 -17.77
C ALA A 52 -5.57 -16.35 -18.12
N GLN A 53 -5.25 -15.24 -18.80
CA GLN A 53 -3.89 -14.92 -19.23
C GLN A 53 -3.02 -14.47 -18.04
N PRO A 54 -1.81 -15.03 -17.88
CA PRO A 54 -0.85 -14.63 -16.83
C PRO A 54 -0.58 -13.13 -16.77
N GLY A 55 -0.44 -12.50 -17.94
CA GLY A 55 -0.22 -11.06 -18.08
C GLY A 55 -1.31 -10.18 -17.48
N VAL A 56 -2.50 -10.72 -17.26
CA VAL A 56 -3.66 -9.98 -16.72
C VAL A 56 -3.89 -10.32 -15.25
N TRP A 57 -4.00 -11.60 -14.89
CA TRP A 57 -4.37 -11.96 -13.52
C TRP A 57 -3.24 -11.75 -12.51
N VAL A 58 -1.96 -11.90 -12.91
CA VAL A 58 -0.82 -11.71 -11.99
C VAL A 58 -0.73 -10.25 -11.52
N PRO A 59 -0.70 -9.23 -12.41
CA PRO A 59 -0.73 -7.84 -11.97
C PRO A 59 -2.03 -7.46 -11.25
N LEU A 60 -3.17 -8.00 -11.68
CA LEU A 60 -4.46 -7.78 -11.00
C LEU A 60 -4.43 -8.24 -9.55
N LEU A 61 -3.95 -9.46 -9.30
CA LEU A 61 -3.85 -10.03 -7.96
C LEU A 61 -2.83 -9.26 -7.12
N SER A 62 -1.67 -8.93 -7.69
CA SER A 62 -0.66 -8.10 -7.01
C SER A 62 -1.24 -6.74 -6.59
N ARG A 63 -2.03 -6.10 -7.47
CA ARG A 63 -2.72 -4.86 -7.16
C ARG A 63 -3.74 -5.04 -6.04
N ALA A 64 -4.58 -6.08 -6.10
CA ALA A 64 -5.56 -6.37 -5.06
C ALA A 64 -4.89 -6.58 -3.69
N VAL A 65 -3.84 -7.42 -3.64
CA VAL A 65 -3.07 -7.67 -2.42
C VAL A 65 -2.43 -6.38 -1.89
N SER A 66 -1.91 -5.51 -2.76
CA SER A 66 -1.34 -4.21 -2.35
C SER A 66 -2.39 -3.28 -1.71
N VAL A 67 -3.62 -3.26 -2.24
CA VAL A 67 -4.75 -2.50 -1.69
C VAL A 67 -5.10 -3.05 -0.31
N TRP A 68 -5.24 -4.38 -0.18
CA TRP A 68 -5.59 -5.03 1.08
C TRP A 68 -4.52 -4.80 2.15
N LEU A 69 -3.24 -4.91 1.77
CA LEU A 69 -2.12 -4.67 2.67
C LEU A 69 -2.11 -3.22 3.18
N LEU A 70 -2.29 -2.24 2.29
CA LEU A 70 -2.33 -0.83 2.67
C LEU A 70 -3.55 -0.50 3.55
N ALA A 71 -4.73 -1.03 3.20
CA ALA A 71 -5.95 -0.86 3.99
C ALA A 71 -5.79 -1.48 5.40
N ALA A 72 -5.29 -2.71 5.48
CA ALA A 72 -5.07 -3.43 6.72
C ALA A 72 -4.07 -2.70 7.63
N THR A 73 -2.95 -2.24 7.07
CA THR A 73 -1.91 -1.53 7.82
C THR A 73 -2.43 -0.23 8.38
N LEU A 74 -3.11 0.59 7.58
CA LEU A 74 -3.71 1.85 8.05
C LEU A 74 -4.80 1.62 9.10
N ALA A 75 -5.67 0.63 8.89
CA ALA A 75 -6.72 0.26 9.85
C ALA A 75 -6.12 -0.18 11.19
N TRP A 76 -5.06 -1.01 11.14
CA TRP A 76 -4.28 -1.40 12.31
C TRP A 76 -3.63 -0.19 12.99
N CYS A 77 -3.01 0.72 12.24
CA CYS A 77 -2.38 1.93 12.77
C CYS A 77 -3.38 2.81 13.52
N HIS A 78 -4.58 3.05 12.97
CA HIS A 78 -5.61 3.86 13.62
C HIS A 78 -6.09 3.25 14.93
N ALA A 79 -6.39 1.94 14.93
CA ALA A 79 -6.81 1.23 16.13
C ALA A 79 -5.70 1.17 17.19
N ARG A 80 -4.45 0.95 16.77
CA ARG A 80 -3.30 0.90 17.68
C ARG A 80 -2.99 2.27 18.28
N GLN A 81 -3.07 3.35 17.50
CA GLN A 81 -2.91 4.72 18.00
C GLN A 81 -3.97 5.03 19.07
N ALA A 82 -5.22 4.65 18.85
CA ALA A 82 -6.29 4.86 19.84
C ALA A 82 -6.06 4.05 21.12
N LEU A 83 -5.49 2.85 21.02
CA LEU A 83 -5.09 2.04 22.17
C LEU A 83 -3.91 2.65 22.94
N ASP A 84 -2.89 3.15 22.23
CA ASP A 84 -1.73 3.81 22.83
C ASP A 84 -2.12 5.15 23.52
N GLU A 85 -3.12 5.90 22.99
CA GLU A 85 -3.57 7.19 23.56
C GLU A 85 -4.61 7.07 24.68
N ARG A 86 -5.59 6.16 24.54
CA ARG A 86 -6.72 6.06 25.48
C ARG A 86 -6.54 4.98 26.54
N GLY A 87 -5.58 4.08 26.34
CA GLY A 87 -5.38 2.90 27.18
C GLY A 87 -6.40 1.79 26.93
N ALA A 88 -6.07 0.59 27.41
CA ALA A 88 -6.88 -0.62 27.20
C ALA A 88 -8.28 -0.55 27.86
N VAL A 89 -8.39 0.15 28.99
CA VAL A 89 -9.65 0.26 29.75
C VAL A 89 -10.70 1.07 28.99
N ARG A 90 -10.36 2.25 28.48
CA ARG A 90 -11.29 3.09 27.70
C ARG A 90 -11.61 2.49 26.33
N THR A 91 -10.66 1.77 25.72
CA THR A 91 -10.91 1.08 24.46
C THR A 91 -11.80 -0.15 24.62
N ALA A 92 -11.72 -0.86 25.75
CA ALA A 92 -12.64 -1.96 26.08
C ALA A 92 -14.11 -1.53 26.19
N GLN A 93 -14.36 -0.25 26.51
CA GLN A 93 -15.71 0.31 26.60
C GLN A 93 -16.34 0.60 25.23
N LEU A 94 -15.57 0.60 24.14
CA LEU A 94 -16.06 0.81 22.78
C LEU A 94 -16.78 -0.44 22.25
N ARG A 95 -18.01 -0.68 22.72
CA ARG A 95 -18.88 -1.74 22.17
C ARG A 95 -19.15 -1.49 20.67
N GLY A 96 -19.06 -2.56 19.87
CA GLY A 96 -19.34 -2.53 18.43
C GLY A 96 -18.41 -1.63 17.59
N ALA A 97 -17.17 -1.37 18.03
CA ALA A 97 -16.22 -0.58 17.23
C ALA A 97 -15.91 -1.26 15.87
N GLY A 98 -15.73 -2.59 15.87
CA GLY A 98 -15.47 -3.35 14.64
C GLY A 98 -16.64 -3.30 13.65
N SER A 99 -17.88 -3.50 14.10
CA SER A 99 -19.05 -3.45 13.21
C SER A 99 -19.27 -2.04 12.62
N ARG A 100 -19.09 -0.99 13.43
CA ARG A 100 -19.13 0.41 12.95
C ARG A 100 -18.04 0.69 11.91
N PHE A 101 -16.81 0.23 12.17
CA PHE A 101 -15.71 0.35 11.22
C PHE A 101 -16.06 -0.34 9.91
N GLY A 102 -16.49 -1.60 9.96
CA GLY A 102 -16.86 -2.39 8.78
C GLY A 102 -17.99 -1.76 7.97
N ALA A 103 -19.05 -1.28 8.63
CA ALA A 103 -20.18 -0.66 7.95
C ALA A 103 -19.80 0.64 7.21
N VAL A 104 -19.04 1.53 7.87
CA VAL A 104 -18.60 2.79 7.25
C VAL A 104 -17.58 2.54 6.16
N PHE A 105 -16.65 1.60 6.38
CA PHE A 105 -15.66 1.23 5.38
C PHE A 105 -16.30 0.60 4.15
N LEU A 106 -17.23 -0.34 4.32
CA LEU A 106 -18.00 -0.95 3.24
C LEU A 106 -18.77 0.11 2.45
N ALA A 107 -19.48 1.03 3.12
CA ALA A 107 -20.20 2.10 2.44
C ALA A 107 -19.27 2.99 1.60
N ALA A 108 -18.13 3.42 2.16
CA ALA A 108 -17.16 4.23 1.44
C ALA A 108 -16.57 3.50 0.22
N ARG A 109 -16.27 2.20 0.37
CA ARG A 109 -15.74 1.36 -0.71
C ARG A 109 -16.78 1.08 -1.80
N LEU A 110 -18.04 0.90 -1.44
CA LEU A 110 -19.15 0.80 -2.40
C LEU A 110 -19.33 2.08 -3.19
N VAL A 111 -19.29 3.26 -2.54
CA VAL A 111 -19.32 4.55 -3.25
C VAL A 111 -18.15 4.66 -4.22
N ASN A 112 -16.94 4.28 -3.81
CA ASN A 112 -15.79 4.27 -4.72
C ASN A 112 -15.97 3.30 -5.91
N MET A 113 -16.52 2.11 -5.66
CA MET A 113 -16.76 1.10 -6.69
C MET A 113 -17.87 1.51 -7.68
N LEU A 114 -18.93 2.14 -7.20
CA LEU A 114 -20.13 2.46 -7.98
C LEU A 114 -20.08 3.86 -8.64
N ALA A 115 -19.34 4.81 -8.07
CA ALA A 115 -19.30 6.18 -8.58
C ALA A 115 -17.93 6.54 -9.18
N LEU A 116 -16.85 6.41 -8.42
CA LEU A 116 -15.52 6.84 -8.90
C LEU A 116 -14.96 5.90 -9.97
N THR A 117 -15.10 4.59 -9.79
CA THR A 117 -14.52 3.61 -10.72
C THR A 117 -15.10 3.74 -12.13
N PRO A 118 -16.44 3.84 -12.33
CA PRO A 118 -17.03 4.07 -13.65
C PRO A 118 -16.64 5.44 -14.22
N LEU A 119 -16.55 6.47 -13.39
CA LEU A 119 -16.15 7.81 -13.82
C LEU A 119 -14.71 7.82 -14.35
N PHE A 120 -13.80 7.11 -13.68
CA PHE A 120 -12.44 6.93 -14.19
C PHE A 120 -12.39 6.11 -15.47
N TYR A 121 -13.21 5.07 -15.58
CA TYR A 121 -13.30 4.29 -16.81
C TYR A 121 -13.77 5.17 -17.98
N GLN A 122 -14.82 5.97 -17.79
CA GLN A 122 -15.26 6.96 -18.78
C GLN A 122 -14.16 7.97 -19.12
N ALA A 123 -13.43 8.47 -18.12
CA ALA A 123 -12.30 9.37 -18.35
C ALA A 123 -11.20 8.70 -19.19
N GLN A 124 -10.88 7.42 -18.94
CA GLN A 124 -9.91 6.66 -19.73
C GLN A 124 -10.36 6.47 -21.19
N LEU A 125 -11.65 6.21 -21.42
CA LEU A 125 -12.21 6.06 -22.77
C LEU A 125 -12.03 7.33 -23.62
N LEU A 126 -12.03 8.52 -23.00
CA LEU A 126 -11.79 9.77 -23.73
C LEU A 126 -10.40 9.83 -24.38
N PHE A 127 -9.41 9.16 -23.77
CA PHE A 127 -8.01 9.15 -24.22
C PHE A 127 -7.61 7.89 -25.00
N MET A 128 -8.48 6.89 -25.08
CA MET A 128 -8.22 5.68 -25.86
C MET A 128 -8.16 5.99 -27.37
N PRO A 129 -7.47 5.16 -28.18
CA PRO A 129 -7.48 5.27 -29.64
C PRO A 129 -8.92 5.28 -30.17
N GLY A 130 -9.29 6.34 -30.90
CA GLY A 130 -10.67 6.58 -31.37
C GLY A 130 -11.59 7.35 -30.40
N GLY A 131 -11.07 7.78 -29.25
CA GLY A 131 -11.78 8.65 -28.31
C GLY A 131 -11.81 10.13 -28.76
N PRO A 132 -12.76 10.94 -28.26
CA PRO A 132 -12.94 12.33 -28.70
C PRO A 132 -11.75 13.26 -28.38
N LEU A 133 -10.90 12.92 -27.41
CA LEU A 133 -9.67 13.67 -27.13
C LEU A 133 -8.45 13.13 -27.90
N HIS A 134 -8.52 11.90 -28.42
CA HIS A 134 -7.49 11.32 -29.28
C HIS A 134 -7.33 12.12 -30.58
N GLU A 135 -8.45 12.55 -31.16
CA GLU A 135 -8.49 13.34 -32.40
C GLU A 135 -7.94 14.76 -32.24
N ARG A 136 -7.94 15.31 -31.02
CA ARG A 136 -7.53 16.71 -30.75
C ARG A 136 -6.07 16.88 -30.33
N VAL A 137 -5.46 15.85 -29.74
CA VAL A 137 -4.12 15.95 -29.12
C VAL A 137 -2.99 15.47 -30.05
N GLY A 138 -3.33 14.78 -31.15
CA GLY A 138 -2.36 14.26 -32.11
C GLY A 138 -1.52 13.10 -31.56
N THR A 139 -0.98 12.28 -32.45
CA THR A 139 -0.38 10.97 -32.14
C THR A 139 0.83 11.04 -31.17
N TYR A 140 1.57 12.15 -31.16
CA TYR A 140 2.76 12.33 -30.31
C TYR A 140 2.49 12.84 -28.88
N GLY A 141 1.33 13.47 -28.63
CA GLY A 141 0.95 13.98 -27.30
C GLY A 141 0.19 12.98 -26.42
N LEU A 142 -0.29 11.88 -27.00
CA LEU A 142 -1.21 10.95 -26.34
C LEU A 142 -0.58 10.05 -25.28
N ARG A 143 0.61 9.51 -25.53
CA ARG A 143 1.33 8.66 -24.56
C ARG A 143 1.63 9.37 -23.23
N PRO A 144 2.21 10.59 -23.21
CA PRO A 144 2.45 11.28 -21.95
C PRO A 144 1.16 11.72 -21.25
N VAL A 145 0.13 12.15 -21.98
CA VAL A 145 -1.16 12.55 -21.40
C VAL A 145 -1.90 11.37 -20.76
N MET A 146 -1.93 10.21 -21.44
CA MET A 146 -2.50 8.97 -20.91
C MET A 146 -1.71 8.46 -19.70
N GLY A 147 -0.39 8.55 -19.74
CA GLY A 147 0.45 8.17 -18.62
C GLY A 147 0.23 9.05 -17.38
N VAL A 148 0.19 10.37 -17.56
CA VAL A 148 -0.10 11.32 -16.48
C VAL A 148 -1.52 11.11 -15.93
N SER A 149 -2.51 10.89 -16.78
CA SER A 149 -3.89 10.64 -16.31
C SER A 149 -4.01 9.34 -15.51
N MET A 150 -3.30 8.27 -15.91
CA MET A 150 -3.20 7.03 -15.14
C MET A 150 -2.51 7.23 -13.79
N LEU A 151 -1.43 8.01 -13.73
CA LEU A 151 -0.77 8.36 -12.47
C LEU A 151 -1.70 9.15 -11.55
N VAL A 152 -2.39 10.17 -12.08
CA VAL A 152 -3.35 10.98 -11.33
C VAL A 152 -4.50 10.10 -10.82
N GLN A 153 -5.06 9.25 -11.66
CA GLN A 153 -6.10 8.30 -11.26
C GLN A 153 -5.61 7.36 -10.15
N SER A 154 -4.40 6.80 -10.29
CA SER A 154 -3.81 5.94 -9.27
C SER A 154 -3.61 6.67 -7.93
N ALA A 155 -3.17 7.93 -7.98
CA ALA A 155 -3.03 8.78 -6.79
C ALA A 155 -4.40 9.07 -6.14
N ILE A 156 -5.42 9.40 -6.93
CA ILE A 156 -6.78 9.62 -6.39
C ILE A 156 -7.33 8.34 -5.76
N GLN A 157 -7.14 7.18 -6.37
CA GLN A 157 -7.56 5.90 -5.79
C GLN A 157 -6.86 5.61 -4.46
N MET A 158 -5.57 5.93 -4.35
CA MET A 158 -4.85 5.83 -3.08
C MET A 158 -5.42 6.77 -2.01
N LEU A 159 -5.67 8.04 -2.37
CA LEU A 159 -6.25 9.02 -1.47
C LEU A 159 -7.64 8.61 -0.99
N VAL A 160 -8.47 8.08 -1.88
CA VAL A 160 -9.81 7.58 -1.53
C VAL A 160 -9.71 6.39 -0.59
N LEU A 161 -8.75 5.47 -0.79
CA LEU A 161 -8.52 4.36 0.15
C LEU A 161 -8.14 4.88 1.53
N VAL A 162 -7.14 5.78 1.61
CA VAL A 162 -6.68 6.39 2.85
C VAL A 162 -7.82 7.13 3.56
N ALA A 163 -8.56 7.95 2.83
CA ALA A 163 -9.71 8.70 3.35
C ALA A 163 -10.83 7.78 3.84
N SER A 164 -11.09 6.67 3.14
CA SER A 164 -12.10 5.68 3.54
C SER A 164 -11.74 5.01 4.86
N VAL A 165 -10.48 4.57 5.01
CA VAL A 165 -9.99 3.97 6.26
C VAL A 165 -10.01 4.99 7.40
N TRP A 166 -9.55 6.22 7.14
CA TRP A 166 -9.57 7.30 8.11
C TRP A 166 -10.98 7.63 8.59
N LEU A 167 -11.94 7.75 7.66
CA LEU A 167 -13.33 8.04 7.96
C LEU A 167 -13.94 6.91 8.80
N ALA A 168 -13.75 5.66 8.37
CA ALA A 168 -14.24 4.49 9.09
C ALA A 168 -13.66 4.42 10.51
N ALA A 169 -12.35 4.63 10.66
CA ALA A 169 -11.69 4.67 11.96
C ALA A 169 -12.24 5.81 12.84
N ARG A 170 -12.41 7.01 12.29
CA ARG A 170 -12.95 8.18 13.00
C ARG A 170 -14.35 7.89 13.55
N PHE A 171 -15.23 7.28 12.76
CA PHE A 171 -16.59 6.95 13.20
C PHE A 171 -16.63 5.76 14.16
N ALA A 172 -15.79 4.74 13.96
CA ALA A 172 -15.71 3.59 14.83
C ALA A 172 -15.18 3.94 16.24
N LEU A 173 -14.24 4.89 16.30
CA LEU A 173 -13.57 5.32 17.54
C LEU A 173 -14.23 6.55 18.19
N ARG A 174 -15.36 7.04 17.64
CA ARG A 174 -16.17 8.07 18.30
C ARG A 174 -16.78 7.52 19.58
N GLU A 175 -16.62 8.27 20.67
CA GLU A 175 -17.15 7.96 21.99
C GLU A 175 -18.68 8.09 22.01
N ARG A 176 -19.36 7.13 22.65
CA ARG A 176 -20.77 7.21 23.04
C ARG A 176 -20.98 6.81 24.51
N GLY A 177 -19.90 6.74 25.30
CA GLY A 177 -19.94 6.30 26.69
C GLY A 177 -19.96 7.47 27.66
N THR A 178 -21.11 7.70 28.28
CA THR A 178 -21.33 8.60 29.43
C THR A 178 -20.93 7.87 30.73
N ALA A 179 -19.71 8.02 31.23
CA ALA A 179 -19.37 7.66 32.62
C ALA A 179 -18.10 8.39 33.10
N PRO A 180 -18.00 8.72 34.40
CA PRO A 180 -16.97 9.61 34.92
C PRO A 180 -15.58 8.97 34.96
N VAL A 181 -14.60 9.86 34.94
CA VAL A 181 -13.16 9.62 35.07
C VAL A 181 -12.87 9.11 36.47
N ASP A 182 -12.48 7.85 36.60
CA ASP A 182 -11.56 7.40 37.65
C ASP A 182 -10.97 6.03 37.27
N ALA A 183 -9.72 6.05 36.81
CA ALA A 183 -8.78 4.94 36.96
C ALA A 183 -7.37 5.43 36.59
N SER A 184 -6.52 5.46 37.61
CA SER A 184 -5.10 5.76 37.61
C SER A 184 -4.30 5.04 36.51
N PRO A 185 -3.23 5.66 35.96
CA PRO A 185 -2.33 5.02 35.00
C PRO A 185 -1.41 4.04 35.72
N GLY A 186 -1.76 2.75 35.73
CA GLY A 186 -0.91 1.76 36.38
C GLY A 186 -1.34 0.32 36.13
N ALA A 187 -0.81 -0.26 35.04
CA ALA A 187 -0.39 -1.65 34.93
C ALA A 187 -0.05 -1.90 33.45
N ALA A 188 1.19 -1.58 33.08
CA ALA A 188 1.82 -2.32 31.99
C ALA A 188 2.03 -3.73 32.54
N ASP A 189 1.17 -4.67 32.14
CA ASP A 189 1.42 -6.08 32.38
C ASP A 189 1.31 -6.83 31.06
N ASP A 190 2.31 -7.68 30.87
CA ASP A 190 2.71 -8.31 29.62
C ASP A 190 1.65 -9.33 29.17
N GLY A 191 0.72 -8.87 28.35
CA GLY A 191 -0.29 -9.70 27.70
C GLY A 191 0.29 -10.48 26.52
N ALA A 192 0.44 -11.79 26.72
CA ALA A 192 0.77 -12.79 25.72
C ALA A 192 0.03 -12.59 24.39
N GLY A 193 0.78 -12.40 23.30
CA GLY A 193 0.28 -12.28 21.93
C GLY A 193 0.57 -10.94 21.24
N ILE A 194 1.08 -9.94 21.96
CA ILE A 194 1.43 -8.64 21.38
C ILE A 194 2.82 -8.76 20.71
N ALA A 195 2.89 -8.53 19.41
CA ALA A 195 4.18 -8.37 18.73
C ALA A 195 4.96 -7.25 19.44
N PRO A 196 6.23 -7.48 19.85
CA PRO A 196 6.97 -6.47 20.59
C PRO A 196 6.96 -5.15 19.80
N PRO A 197 6.89 -3.99 20.47
CA PRO A 197 6.67 -2.69 19.82
C PRO A 197 7.67 -2.44 18.68
N ARG A 198 8.90 -2.90 18.83
CA ARG A 198 9.93 -2.93 17.79
C ARG A 198 9.52 -3.70 16.52
N ARG A 199 8.91 -4.89 16.66
CA ARG A 199 8.43 -5.71 15.55
C ARG A 199 7.27 -5.05 14.84
N ALA A 200 6.35 -4.48 15.61
CA ALA A 200 5.20 -3.77 15.07
C ALA A 200 5.63 -2.55 14.24
N VAL A 201 6.59 -1.76 14.73
CA VAL A 201 7.17 -0.63 13.98
C VAL A 201 7.79 -1.09 12.67
N ALA A 202 8.62 -2.14 12.71
CA ALA A 202 9.27 -2.67 11.51
C ALA A 202 8.26 -3.23 10.49
N LEU A 203 7.23 -3.94 10.95
CA LEU A 203 6.17 -4.46 10.08
C LEU A 203 5.35 -3.36 9.42
N VAL A 204 4.92 -2.35 10.18
CA VAL A 204 4.18 -1.21 9.63
C VAL A 204 5.03 -0.48 8.61
N ALA A 205 6.28 -0.18 8.94
CA ALA A 205 7.17 0.55 8.04
C ALA A 205 7.43 -0.22 6.74
N ALA A 206 7.69 -1.53 6.83
CA ALA A 206 7.89 -2.39 5.67
C ALA A 206 6.63 -2.50 4.80
N ALA A 207 5.47 -2.73 5.42
CA ALA A 207 4.22 -2.91 4.70
C ALA A 207 3.76 -1.61 4.01
N THR A 208 3.93 -0.45 4.66
CA THR A 208 3.68 0.86 4.05
C THR A 208 4.61 1.09 2.86
N LEU A 209 5.92 0.86 3.01
CA LEU A 209 6.89 1.10 1.94
C LEU A 209 6.62 0.22 0.71
N VAL A 210 6.39 -1.08 0.92
CA VAL A 210 6.11 -2.03 -0.17
C VAL A 210 4.78 -1.73 -0.85
N SER A 211 3.76 -1.33 -0.08
CA SER A 211 2.48 -0.90 -0.66
C SER A 211 2.67 0.29 -1.59
N LEU A 212 3.44 1.31 -1.18
CA LEU A 212 3.76 2.47 -2.02
C LEU A 212 4.55 2.07 -3.27
N GLN A 213 5.51 1.16 -3.12
CA GLN A 213 6.33 0.68 -4.24
C GLN A 213 5.49 -0.10 -5.26
N LEU A 214 4.62 -1.00 -4.81
CA LEU A 214 3.67 -1.69 -5.67
C LEU A 214 2.70 -0.72 -6.33
N TRP A 215 2.22 0.30 -5.61
CA TRP A 215 1.30 1.29 -6.16
C TRP A 215 1.90 2.09 -7.32
N ILE A 216 3.14 2.56 -7.16
CA ILE A 216 3.88 3.23 -8.25
C ILE A 216 4.22 2.23 -9.36
N GLY A 217 4.62 1.00 -9.03
CA GLY A 217 4.92 -0.05 -10.01
C GLY A 217 3.72 -0.36 -10.91
N HIS A 218 2.52 -0.49 -10.33
CA HIS A 218 1.28 -0.67 -11.09
C HIS A 218 0.97 0.54 -11.98
N ALA A 219 1.14 1.76 -11.48
CA ALA A 219 0.92 2.96 -12.29
C ALA A 219 1.93 3.09 -13.43
N ALA A 220 3.20 2.73 -13.20
CA ALA A 220 4.26 2.75 -14.19
C ALA A 220 4.16 1.59 -15.21
N SER A 221 3.61 0.44 -14.82
CA SER A 221 3.42 -0.69 -15.74
C SER A 221 2.45 -0.39 -16.89
N GLY A 222 1.57 0.60 -16.74
CA GLY A 222 0.74 1.09 -17.85
C GLY A 222 1.54 1.80 -18.96
N TRP A 223 2.81 2.14 -18.71
CA TRP A 223 3.70 2.83 -19.64
C TRP A 223 4.63 1.89 -20.40
N VAL A 224 4.84 0.68 -19.89
CA VAL A 224 5.79 -0.29 -20.44
C VAL A 224 4.99 -1.55 -20.78
N ASP A 225 5.04 -2.01 -22.04
CA ASP A 225 4.38 -3.24 -22.52
C ASP A 225 4.99 -4.53 -21.91
N THR A 226 5.49 -4.48 -20.67
CA THR A 226 6.20 -5.57 -20.00
C THR A 226 5.31 -6.77 -19.63
N SER A 227 3.99 -6.60 -19.62
CA SER A 227 3.08 -7.64 -19.10
C SER A 227 2.38 -8.48 -20.16
N ARG A 228 2.29 -8.01 -21.41
CA ARG A 228 1.40 -8.62 -22.41
C ARG A 228 1.92 -9.93 -22.98
N ASP A 229 3.25 -10.04 -23.13
CA ASP A 229 3.92 -11.20 -23.75
C ASP A 229 4.84 -11.95 -22.77
N SER A 230 4.84 -11.58 -21.49
CA SER A 230 5.70 -12.23 -20.49
C SER A 230 5.11 -13.54 -19.99
N ASP A 231 5.94 -14.58 -19.96
CA ASP A 231 5.61 -15.86 -19.32
C ASP A 231 5.25 -15.68 -17.84
N LEU A 232 4.54 -16.67 -17.29
CA LEU A 232 4.07 -16.67 -15.90
C LEU A 232 5.20 -16.46 -14.88
N VAL A 233 6.36 -17.10 -15.09
CA VAL A 233 7.47 -17.07 -14.11
C VAL A 233 8.08 -15.67 -13.95
N PRO A 234 8.48 -14.96 -15.02
CA PRO A 234 8.92 -13.57 -14.93
C PRO A 234 7.91 -12.66 -14.23
N LEU A 235 6.61 -12.84 -14.50
CA LEU A 235 5.55 -12.05 -13.88
C LEU A 235 5.46 -12.31 -12.37
N LEU A 236 5.53 -13.56 -11.93
CA LEU A 236 5.53 -13.91 -10.50
C LEU A 236 6.77 -13.35 -9.79
N LEU A 237 7.94 -13.41 -10.43
CA LEU A 237 9.17 -12.85 -9.90
C LEU A 237 9.07 -11.32 -9.73
N GLY A 238 8.58 -10.62 -10.76
CA GLY A 238 8.45 -9.16 -10.72
C GLY A 238 7.37 -8.67 -9.75
N TRP A 239 6.19 -9.28 -9.76
CA TRP A 239 5.02 -8.78 -9.03
C TRP A 239 4.86 -9.33 -7.61
N PHE A 240 5.60 -10.39 -7.25
CA PHE A 240 5.58 -10.96 -5.90
C PHE A 240 6.97 -11.13 -5.29
N ALA A 241 7.91 -11.78 -5.98
CA ALA A 241 9.22 -12.08 -5.37
C ALA A 241 10.03 -10.81 -5.05
N VAL A 242 10.10 -9.85 -5.98
CA VAL A 242 10.79 -8.57 -5.75
C VAL A 242 10.12 -7.75 -4.63
N PRO A 243 8.79 -7.56 -4.60
CA PRO A 243 8.11 -6.92 -3.46
C PRO A 243 8.34 -7.61 -2.12
N LEU A 244 8.41 -8.96 -2.08
CA LEU A 244 8.72 -9.71 -0.87
C LEU A 244 10.16 -9.48 -0.41
N LEU A 245 11.12 -9.41 -1.33
CA LEU A 245 12.51 -9.05 -1.03
C LEU A 245 12.60 -7.64 -0.45
N VAL A 246 11.94 -6.67 -1.10
CA VAL A 246 11.84 -5.29 -0.58
C VAL A 246 11.22 -5.28 0.81
N PHE A 247 10.14 -6.04 1.03
CA PHE A 247 9.50 -6.15 2.33
C PHE A 247 10.47 -6.64 3.40
N ALA A 248 11.19 -7.72 3.13
CA ALA A 248 12.16 -8.30 4.06
C ALA A 248 13.27 -7.30 4.40
N LEU A 249 13.81 -6.60 3.40
CA LEU A 249 14.86 -5.60 3.58
C LEU A 249 14.37 -4.35 4.31
N ALA A 250 13.17 -3.86 4.00
CA ALA A 250 12.55 -2.73 4.68
C ALA A 250 12.24 -3.08 6.14
N PHE A 251 11.76 -4.30 6.40
CA PHE A 251 11.55 -4.83 7.74
C PHE A 251 12.87 -4.88 8.51
N TRP A 252 13.93 -5.41 7.89
CA TRP A 252 15.26 -5.47 8.49
C TRP A 252 15.81 -4.08 8.82
N GLY A 253 15.74 -3.13 7.88
CA GLY A 253 16.15 -1.75 8.09
C GLY A 253 15.37 -1.05 9.20
N GLY A 254 14.04 -1.20 9.23
CA GLY A 254 13.18 -0.67 10.28
C GLY A 254 13.46 -1.30 11.65
N TRP A 255 13.68 -2.61 11.70
CA TRP A 255 14.04 -3.35 12.91
C TRP A 255 15.37 -2.89 13.51
N LEU A 256 16.38 -2.64 12.67
CA LEU A 256 17.67 -2.07 13.09
C LEU A 256 17.54 -0.61 13.54
N GLY A 257 16.66 0.17 12.91
CA GLY A 257 16.43 1.57 13.27
C GLY A 257 15.68 1.76 14.59
N ALA A 258 14.85 0.81 14.99
CA ALA A 258 14.03 0.83 16.20
C ALA A 258 14.73 0.22 17.45
N ALA A 259 16.06 0.20 17.52
CA ALA A 259 16.83 -0.30 18.66
C ALA A 259 17.33 0.85 19.58
N PRO A 260 17.27 0.75 20.92
CA PRO A 260 16.72 -0.34 21.74
C PRO A 260 15.19 -0.19 21.94
N GLY A 261 14.39 -0.88 21.12
CA GLY A 261 12.93 -1.08 21.25
C GLY A 261 12.10 0.02 21.91
N PRO A 262 11.31 0.82 21.17
CA PRO A 262 10.53 1.88 21.78
C PRO A 262 9.48 1.33 22.75
N ALA A 263 9.20 2.05 23.84
CA ALA A 263 8.19 1.66 24.84
C ALA A 263 6.76 1.57 24.26
N GLN A 264 6.49 2.28 23.17
CA GLN A 264 5.21 2.28 22.46
C GLN A 264 5.44 2.17 20.95
N ALA A 265 4.50 1.53 20.24
CA ALA A 265 4.61 1.35 18.80
C ALA A 265 4.49 2.67 18.03
N ARG A 266 3.58 3.58 18.43
CA ARG A 266 3.37 4.90 17.78
C ARG A 266 3.29 4.80 16.24
N PRO A 267 2.32 4.02 15.72
CA PRO A 267 2.31 3.51 14.35
C PRO A 267 2.46 4.57 13.26
N PHE A 268 1.89 5.77 13.43
CA PHE A 268 1.99 6.84 12.43
C PHE A 268 3.41 7.41 12.27
N ARG A 269 4.29 7.26 13.26
CA ARG A 269 5.71 7.60 13.10
C ARG A 269 6.42 6.59 12.22
N ALA A 270 6.08 5.30 12.32
CA ALA A 270 6.58 4.27 11.41
C ALA A 270 6.10 4.53 9.98
N VAL A 271 4.83 4.90 9.80
CA VAL A 271 4.28 5.31 8.50
C VAL A 271 5.03 6.53 7.95
N ALA A 272 5.23 7.58 8.76
CA ALA A 272 5.96 8.78 8.34
C ALA A 272 7.42 8.47 7.97
N ALA A 273 8.10 7.60 8.72
CA ALA A 273 9.44 7.15 8.41
C ALA A 273 9.49 6.39 7.08
N ALA A 274 8.55 5.48 6.84
CA ALA A 274 8.44 4.73 5.59
C ALA A 274 8.13 5.60 4.38
N VAL A 275 7.17 6.52 4.49
CA VAL A 275 6.85 7.50 3.43
C VAL A 275 8.05 8.39 3.14
N SER A 276 8.75 8.87 4.17
CA SER A 276 9.96 9.68 3.98
C SER A 276 11.08 8.89 3.31
N ALA A 277 11.26 7.61 3.69
CA ALA A 277 12.27 6.72 3.12
C ALA A 277 11.97 6.46 1.65
N PHE A 278 10.71 6.20 1.35
CA PHE A 278 10.22 6.01 0.00
C PHE A 278 10.49 7.23 -0.87
N VAL A 279 10.09 8.44 -0.46
CA VAL A 279 10.30 9.66 -1.23
C VAL A 279 11.79 9.91 -1.48
N LEU A 280 12.64 9.79 -0.45
CA LEU A 280 14.09 9.95 -0.61
C LEU A 280 14.68 8.91 -1.57
N LEU A 281 14.23 7.66 -1.48
CA LEU A 281 14.72 6.60 -2.34
C LEU A 281 14.30 6.82 -3.80
N GLN A 282 13.06 7.27 -4.04
CA GLN A 282 12.62 7.62 -5.40
C GLN A 282 13.40 8.80 -5.98
N LEU A 283 13.65 9.85 -5.20
CA LEU A 283 14.44 10.99 -5.64
C LEU A 283 15.89 10.61 -5.93
N ALA A 284 16.51 9.82 -5.05
CA ALA A 284 17.88 9.35 -5.23
C ALA A 284 18.00 8.46 -6.48
N CYS A 285 17.07 7.51 -6.67
CA CYS A 285 17.09 6.64 -7.84
C CYS A 285 16.76 7.37 -9.13
N ALA A 286 15.87 8.36 -9.12
CA ALA A 286 15.61 9.21 -10.27
C ALA A 286 16.85 10.01 -10.66
N ALA A 287 17.55 10.62 -9.69
CA ALA A 287 18.79 11.34 -9.94
C ALA A 287 19.90 10.43 -10.49
N LEU A 288 20.07 9.23 -9.92
CA LEU A 288 21.04 8.25 -10.38
C LEU A 288 20.70 7.71 -11.77
N ALA A 289 19.42 7.47 -12.07
CA ALA A 289 18.98 7.01 -13.38
C ALA A 289 19.21 8.08 -14.45
N LEU A 290 18.88 9.34 -14.17
CA LEU A 290 19.15 10.47 -15.07
C LEU A 290 20.66 10.65 -15.31
N GLY A 291 21.47 10.65 -14.24
CA GLY A 291 22.92 10.73 -14.36
C GLY A 291 23.52 9.55 -15.14
N GLY A 292 23.03 8.33 -14.89
CA GLY A 292 23.43 7.12 -15.59
C GLY A 292 23.08 7.15 -17.08
N LEU A 293 21.87 7.62 -17.43
CA LEU A 293 21.46 7.79 -18.83
C LEU A 293 22.31 8.84 -19.54
N LEU A 294 22.63 9.97 -18.89
CA LEU A 294 23.53 10.98 -19.44
C LEU A 294 24.93 10.42 -19.67
N TRP A 295 25.43 9.58 -18.77
CA TRP A 295 26.71 8.88 -18.93
C TRP A 295 26.70 7.87 -20.07
N VAL A 296 25.63 7.08 -20.22
CA VAL A 296 25.50 6.14 -21.35
C VAL A 296 25.41 6.91 -22.67
N ALA A 297 24.67 8.02 -22.70
CA ALA A 297 24.54 8.85 -23.89
C ALA A 297 25.89 9.46 -24.31
N SER A 298 26.65 10.02 -23.36
CA SER A 298 27.96 10.61 -23.65
C SER A 298 28.98 9.56 -24.12
N ALA A 299 28.90 8.34 -23.58
CA ALA A 299 29.79 7.25 -23.94
C ALA A 299 29.34 6.46 -25.19
N SER A 300 28.13 6.68 -25.71
CA SER A 300 27.67 6.07 -26.97
C SER A 300 28.20 6.79 -28.20
N PHE A 301 28.61 8.06 -28.06
CA PHE A 301 29.35 8.79 -29.11
C PHE A 301 30.74 8.19 -29.41
N SER A 302 31.24 7.27 -28.56
CA SER A 302 32.53 6.60 -28.74
C SER A 302 32.44 5.21 -29.42
N GLY A 303 31.32 4.88 -30.08
CA GLY A 303 31.23 3.73 -30.99
C GLY A 303 31.09 2.33 -30.37
N THR A 304 30.76 2.22 -29.07
CA THR A 304 30.57 0.93 -28.37
C THR A 304 29.08 0.62 -28.18
N SER A 305 28.67 -0.65 -28.28
CA SER A 305 27.26 -1.08 -28.20
C SER A 305 26.54 -0.61 -26.91
N SER A 306 25.42 0.10 -27.04
CA SER A 306 24.64 0.70 -25.95
C SER A 306 23.97 -0.31 -25.02
N ASP A 307 23.63 -1.49 -25.54
CA ASP A 307 22.69 -2.40 -24.87
C ASP A 307 23.31 -3.05 -23.63
N GLY A 308 24.57 -3.49 -23.70
CA GLY A 308 25.29 -4.03 -22.55
C GLY A 308 25.45 -3.02 -21.40
N ARG A 309 25.57 -1.73 -21.74
CA ARG A 309 25.67 -0.64 -20.74
C ARG A 309 24.33 -0.35 -20.08
N LEU A 310 23.22 -0.42 -20.81
CA LEU A 310 21.88 -0.25 -20.24
C LEU A 310 21.55 -1.38 -19.26
N VAL A 311 21.88 -2.63 -19.61
CA VAL A 311 21.71 -3.78 -18.70
C VAL A 311 22.58 -3.62 -17.46
N ALA A 312 23.86 -3.29 -17.63
CA ALA A 312 24.78 -3.06 -16.50
C ALA A 312 24.29 -1.92 -15.59
N LEU A 313 23.79 -0.82 -16.18
CA LEU A 313 23.21 0.29 -15.43
C LEU A 313 21.97 -0.14 -14.64
N ALA A 314 21.07 -0.92 -15.24
CA ALA A 314 19.87 -1.42 -14.57
C ALA A 314 20.20 -2.35 -13.39
N VAL A 315 21.17 -3.25 -13.56
CA VAL A 315 21.65 -4.13 -12.49
C VAL A 315 22.30 -3.32 -11.37
N LEU A 316 23.17 -2.36 -11.71
CA LEU A 316 23.82 -1.50 -10.73
C LEU A 316 22.80 -0.65 -9.95
N LEU A 317 21.84 -0.02 -10.65
CA LEU A 317 20.79 0.78 -10.03
C LEU A 317 19.93 -0.06 -9.09
N SER A 318 19.63 -1.32 -9.47
CA SER A 318 18.91 -2.27 -8.63
C SER A 318 19.69 -2.61 -7.36
N ALA A 319 20.98 -2.90 -7.47
CA ALA A 319 21.83 -3.17 -6.31
C ALA A 319 21.93 -1.96 -5.36
N VAL A 320 22.15 -0.77 -5.92
CA VAL A 320 22.20 0.50 -5.17
C VAL A 320 20.86 0.78 -4.47
N TYR A 321 19.73 0.54 -5.14
CA TYR A 321 18.40 0.67 -4.58
C TYR A 321 18.23 -0.17 -3.31
N LEU A 322 18.61 -1.46 -3.35
CA LEU A 322 18.47 -2.37 -2.22
C LEU A 322 19.32 -1.95 -1.01
N VAL A 323 20.53 -1.43 -1.25
CA VAL A 323 21.40 -0.91 -0.19
C VAL A 323 20.82 0.36 0.41
N LEU A 324 20.45 1.33 -0.44
CA LEU A 324 19.87 2.60 0.00
C LEU A 324 18.54 2.40 0.75
N LEU A 325 17.74 1.41 0.36
CA LEU A 325 16.51 1.02 1.05
C LEU A 325 16.78 0.70 2.53
N VAL A 326 17.72 -0.19 2.81
CA VAL A 326 18.04 -0.61 4.18
C VAL A 326 18.59 0.57 4.99
N LEU A 327 19.48 1.37 4.38
CA LEU A 327 20.09 2.53 5.03
C LEU A 327 19.07 3.62 5.35
N ALA A 328 18.22 3.98 4.38
CA ALA A 328 17.18 4.99 4.54
C ALA A 328 16.16 4.57 5.61
N MET A 329 15.69 3.32 5.56
CA MET A 329 14.76 2.78 6.55
C MET A 329 15.35 2.79 7.96
N ARG A 330 16.61 2.37 8.11
CA ARG A 330 17.32 2.42 9.39
C ARG A 330 17.46 3.85 9.90
N ALA A 331 17.95 4.76 9.07
CA ALA A 331 18.24 6.14 9.45
C ALA A 331 16.98 6.91 9.84
N LEU A 332 15.92 6.81 9.02
CA LEU A 332 14.67 7.53 9.25
C LEU A 332 13.89 6.93 10.42
N THR A 333 13.80 5.61 10.54
CA THR A 333 13.15 4.99 11.71
C THR A 333 13.85 5.44 12.99
N ARG A 334 15.19 5.42 13.03
CA ARG A 334 15.95 5.92 14.18
C ARG A 334 15.70 7.42 14.43
N ARG A 335 15.65 8.25 13.39
CA ARG A 335 15.37 9.69 13.51
C ARG A 335 13.99 9.97 14.10
N PHE A 336 12.95 9.31 13.60
CA PHE A 336 11.57 9.50 14.05
C PHE A 336 11.31 8.93 15.46
N TYR A 337 12.09 7.93 15.88
CA TYR A 337 11.98 7.30 17.21
C TYR A 337 13.05 7.75 18.22
N ARG A 338 14.02 8.61 17.85
CA ARG A 338 15.13 9.04 18.72
C ARG A 338 14.73 9.55 20.11
N ARG A 339 13.53 10.14 20.26
CA ARG A 339 13.02 10.65 21.54
C ARG A 339 12.33 9.57 22.40
N TYR A 340 12.26 8.33 21.91
CA TYR A 340 11.54 7.19 22.49
C TYR A 340 12.39 5.92 22.55
N LEU A 341 13.67 6.05 22.21
CA LEU A 341 14.75 5.05 22.25
C LEU A 341 15.74 5.50 23.32
#